data_AF-A0A5J9V4W6-F1
#
_entry.id   AF-A0A5J9V4W6-F1
#
_cell.length_a   1.000
_cell.length_b   1.000
_cell.length_c   1.000
_cell.angle_alpha   90.00
_cell.angle_beta   90.00
_cell.angle_gamma   90.00
#
_symmetry.space_group_name_H-M   'P 1'
#
loop_
_entity.id
_entity.type
_entity.pdbx_description
1 polymer ?
#
loop_
_entity_poly.entity_id
_entity_poly.type
_entity_poly.pdbx_seq_one_letter_code
_entity_poly.pdbx_strand_id
1 'polypeptide(L)'
;LTALVLISAPALLEKTHDPAFQWKVYGFLDLLERGTIATNFAPFSCCGYTWALRVNPMHKRSDNEMVCVALSLAISQSNLRPGYIINAVFELSVFNHSKGTYWGVE
;
A
#
# COMPACT_ATOMS: atom_id res chain seq x y z
N LEU A 1 -2.79 -10.24 7.39
CA LEU A 1 -2.99 -9.60 6.06
C LEU A 1 -1.64 -9.54 5.36
N THR A 2 -1.56 -9.88 4.07
CA THR A 2 -0.36 -9.64 3.25
C THR A 2 -0.73 -8.64 2.17
N ALA A 3 -0.07 -7.49 2.15
CA ALA A 3 -0.33 -6.40 1.21
C ALA A 3 0.92 -6.13 0.38
N LEU A 4 0.73 -5.72 -0.87
CA LEU A 4 1.79 -5.49 -1.83
C LEU A 4 1.60 -4.21 -2.62
N VAL A 5 2.73 -3.69 -3.09
CA VAL A 5 2.80 -2.59 -4.04
C VAL A 5 3.67 -3.01 -5.22
N LEU A 6 3.14 -2.85 -6.42
CA LEU A 6 3.91 -2.78 -7.65
C LEU A 6 4.04 -1.31 -8.03
N ILE A 7 5.24 -0.83 -8.34
CA ILE A 7 5.46 0.52 -8.89
C ILE A 7 6.22 0.33 -10.20
N SER A 8 5.67 0.86 -11.31
CA SER A 8 6.34 0.82 -12.60
C SER A 8 7.01 2.17 -12.90
N ALA A 9 8.28 2.11 -13.31
CA ALA A 9 8.94 3.25 -13.94
C ALA A 9 8.59 3.25 -15.45
N PRO A 10 8.34 4.41 -16.08
CA PRO A 10 7.92 4.48 -17.48
C PRO A 10 8.86 3.78 -18.49
N ALA A 11 10.13 3.56 -18.13
CA ALA A 11 11.16 2.98 -18.98
C ALA A 11 11.47 1.49 -18.72
N LEU A 12 10.84 0.85 -17.73
CA LEU A 12 11.10 -0.55 -17.35
C LEU A 12 9.85 -1.41 -17.57
N LEU A 13 9.28 -1.35 -18.78
CA LEU A 13 8.27 -2.30 -19.22
C LEU A 13 8.91 -3.65 -19.64
N GLU A 14 9.83 -4.17 -18.83
CA GLU A 14 10.25 -5.57 -18.92
C GLU A 14 9.75 -6.29 -17.68
N LYS A 15 8.59 -6.95 -17.83
CA LYS A 15 8.12 -8.15 -17.13
C LYS A 15 8.83 -8.53 -15.82
N THR A 16 8.86 -7.64 -14.83
CA THR A 16 9.09 -8.05 -13.44
C THR A 16 7.73 -8.16 -12.78
N HIS A 17 7.22 -9.39 -12.68
CA HIS A 17 6.09 -9.74 -11.79
C HIS A 17 6.46 -9.61 -10.31
N ASP A 18 7.70 -9.20 -10.03
CA ASP A 18 8.19 -8.98 -8.67
C ASP A 18 7.66 -7.65 -8.12
N PRO A 19 7.05 -7.69 -6.93
CA PRO A 19 6.56 -6.49 -6.29
C PRO A 19 7.70 -5.56 -5.89
N ALA A 20 7.47 -4.26 -6.06
CA ALA A 20 8.36 -3.24 -5.51
C ALA A 20 8.43 -3.32 -3.98
N PHE A 21 7.35 -3.80 -3.33
CA PHE A 21 7.33 -4.04 -1.90
C PHE A 21 6.24 -5.04 -1.49
N GLN A 22 6.58 -5.92 -0.53
CA GLN A 22 5.64 -6.84 0.11
C GLN A 22 5.67 -6.68 1.63
N TRP A 23 4.49 -6.54 2.23
CA TRP A 23 4.34 -6.40 3.68
C TRP A 23 3.37 -7.41 4.26
N LYS A 24 3.85 -8.19 5.24
CA LYS A 24 3.01 -9.03 6.08
C LYS A 24 2.66 -8.28 7.37
N VAL A 25 1.38 -7.99 7.54
CA VAL A 25 0.82 -7.35 8.74
C VAL A 25 0.49 -8.43 9.75
N TYR A 26 1.23 -8.42 10.86
CA TYR A 26 0.97 -9.23 12.05
C TYR A 26 -0.02 -8.51 12.98
N GLY A 27 -0.80 -9.25 13.77
CA GLY A 27 -1.77 -8.65 14.69
C GLY A 27 -2.90 -7.88 13.99
N PHE A 28 -3.33 -8.31 12.80
CA PHE A 28 -4.32 -7.55 12.02
C PHE A 28 -5.68 -7.38 12.74
N LEU A 29 -6.08 -8.35 13.57
CA LEU A 29 -7.29 -8.21 14.39
C LEU A 29 -7.12 -7.12 15.46
N ASP A 30 -5.93 -7.01 16.05
CA ASP A 30 -5.62 -5.93 16.99
C ASP A 30 -5.68 -4.55 16.32
N LEU A 31 -5.35 -4.47 15.02
CA LEU A 31 -5.43 -3.25 14.20
C LEU A 31 -6.90 -2.81 13.98
N LEU A 32 -7.82 -3.78 13.95
CA LEU A 32 -9.26 -3.56 13.76
C LEU A 32 -9.96 -3.22 15.08
N GLU A 33 -9.66 -3.96 16.15
CA GLU A 33 -10.36 -3.88 17.44
C GLU A 33 -9.97 -2.66 18.27
N ARG A 34 -8.72 -2.24 18.16
CA ARG A 34 -8.15 -1.17 18.96
C ARG A 34 -7.46 -0.25 17.98
N GLY A 35 -7.84 1.02 17.92
CA GLY A 35 -7.11 2.05 17.16
C GLY A 35 -5.70 2.31 17.74
N THR A 36 -5.00 1.26 18.16
CA THR A 36 -3.92 1.21 19.13
C THR A 36 -2.85 0.21 18.67
N ILE A 37 -2.55 0.15 17.37
CA ILE A 37 -1.27 -0.38 16.90
C ILE A 37 -0.33 0.77 16.62
N ALA A 38 0.93 0.59 17.03
CA ALA A 38 2.02 1.56 16.96
C ALA A 38 2.38 2.04 15.53
N THR A 39 1.99 1.30 14.48
CA THR A 39 2.27 1.64 13.08
C THR A 39 1.33 0.90 12.13
N ASN A 40 0.49 1.65 11.40
CA ASN A 40 -0.38 1.14 10.33
C ASN A 40 0.24 1.30 8.93
N PHE A 41 1.56 1.52 8.88
CA PHE A 41 2.31 1.74 7.65
C PHE A 41 3.65 1.02 7.68
N ALA A 42 4.18 0.73 6.50
CA ALA A 42 5.52 0.20 6.30
C ALA A 42 6.26 1.03 5.25
N PRO A 43 7.40 1.66 5.60
CA PRO A 43 8.20 2.43 4.66
C PRO A 43 9.01 1.51 3.73
N PHE A 44 9.24 1.96 2.50
CA PHE A 44 10.10 1.28 1.53
C PHE A 44 10.71 2.28 0.54
N SER A 45 11.86 1.95 -0.05
CA SER A 45 12.51 2.79 -1.05
C SER A 45 12.32 2.21 -2.44
N CYS A 46 11.85 3.02 -3.39
CA CYS A 46 11.64 2.61 -4.77
C CYS A 46 11.73 3.83 -5.71
N CYS A 47 12.32 3.64 -6.90
CA CYS A 47 12.48 4.68 -7.93
C CYS A 47 13.13 5.98 -7.41
N GLY A 48 14.05 5.90 -6.44
CA GLY A 48 14.72 7.07 -5.86
C GLY A 48 13.91 7.83 -4.80
N TYR A 49 12.71 7.35 -4.46
CA TYR A 49 11.85 7.96 -3.44
C TYR A 49 11.64 7.01 -2.26
N THR A 50 11.33 7.61 -1.10
CA THR A 50 10.88 6.86 0.07
C THR A 50 9.36 6.89 0.11
N TRP A 51 8.76 5.72 -0.08
CA TRP A 51 7.33 5.48 -0.06
C TRP A 51 6.91 4.84 1.28
N ALA A 52 5.62 4.80 1.54
CA ALA A 52 5.02 4.05 2.64
C ALA A 52 3.71 3.42 2.19
N LEU A 53 3.60 2.09 2.31
CA LEU A 53 2.34 1.36 2.17
C LEU A 53 1.59 1.44 3.50
N ARG A 54 0.33 1.87 3.47
CA ARG A 54 -0.53 2.01 4.64
C ARG A 54 -1.73 1.08 4.56
N VAL A 55 -2.16 0.59 5.73
CA VAL A 55 -3.42 -0.13 5.92
C VAL A 55 -4.35 0.74 6.76
N ASN A 56 -5.53 1.00 6.22
CA ASN A 56 -6.58 1.77 6.86
C ASN A 56 -7.73 0.79 7.21
N PRO A 57 -7.77 0.27 8.44
CA PRO A 57 -8.67 -0.83 8.82
C PRO A 57 -10.14 -0.44 8.87
N MET A 58 -10.43 0.82 9.16
CA MET A 58 -11.79 1.33 9.38
C MET A 58 -12.13 2.43 8.37
N HIS A 59 -11.81 2.21 7.09
CA HIS A 59 -12.11 3.19 6.06
C HIS A 59 -13.62 3.19 5.77
N LYS A 60 -14.25 4.36 5.97
CA LYS A 60 -15.64 4.60 5.57
C LYS A 60 -15.63 5.25 4.19
N ARG A 61 -16.29 4.64 3.21
CA ARG A 61 -16.59 5.35 1.97
C ARG A 61 -17.66 6.40 2.25
N SER A 62 -17.53 7.57 1.63
CA SER A 62 -18.32 8.77 1.91
C SER A 62 -19.84 8.62 1.70
N ASP A 63 -20.27 7.52 1.08
CA ASP A 63 -21.63 7.23 0.65
C ASP A 63 -22.23 5.95 1.27
N ASN A 64 -21.48 5.21 2.09
CA ASN A 64 -21.93 3.94 2.63
C ASN A 64 -21.48 3.73 4.09
N GLU A 65 -22.36 3.20 4.94
CA GLU A 65 -22.03 2.79 6.31
C GLU A 65 -21.06 1.60 6.36
N MET A 66 -20.79 0.97 5.20
CA MET A 66 -19.86 -0.14 5.08
C MET A 66 -18.42 0.29 5.39
N VAL A 67 -17.87 -0.34 6.42
CA VAL A 67 -16.46 -0.21 6.78
C VAL A 67 -15.65 -1.22 5.97
N CYS A 68 -14.58 -0.75 5.33
CA CYS A 68 -13.65 -1.61 4.62
C CYS A 68 -12.21 -1.40 5.09
N VAL A 69 -11.38 -2.39 4.75
CA VAL A 69 -9.93 -2.31 4.88
C VAL A 69 -9.40 -1.71 3.58
N ALA A 70 -8.85 -0.50 3.65
CA ALA A 70 -8.29 0.18 2.48
C ALA A 70 -6.76 0.20 2.53
N LEU A 71 -6.11 -0.03 1.39
CA LEU A 71 -4.70 0.23 1.21
C LEU A 71 -4.50 1.64 0.67
N SER A 72 -3.44 2.32 1.11
CA SER A 72 -3.02 3.58 0.48
C SER A 72 -1.50 3.64 0.35
N LEU A 73 -1.05 4.28 -0.72
CA LEU A 73 0.36 4.58 -0.95
C LEU A 73 0.62 6.04 -0.61
N ALA A 74 1.63 6.29 0.21
CA ALA A 74 2.09 7.62 0.54
C ALA A 74 3.56 7.79 0.18
N ILE A 75 3.96 9.02 -0.13
CA ILE A 75 5.37 9.38 -0.31
C ILE A 75 5.85 10.19 0.89
N SER A 76 7.09 9.93 1.32
CA SER A 76 7.76 10.73 2.34
C SER A 76 8.12 12.10 1.80
N GLN A 77 7.70 13.15 2.50
CA GLN A 77 7.96 14.54 2.10
C GLN A 77 9.39 15.00 2.41
N SER A 78 10.15 14.24 3.21
CA SER A 78 11.47 14.65 3.72
C SER A 78 12.49 15.02 2.64
N ASN A 79 12.37 14.48 1.42
CA ASN A 79 13.28 14.75 0.30
C ASN A 79 12.58 15.42 -0.90
N LEU A 80 11.34 15.90 -0.74
CA LEU A 80 10.58 16.53 -1.83
C LEU A 80 10.72 18.05 -1.77
N ARG A 81 11.05 18.65 -2.91
CA ARG A 81 11.04 20.11 -3.05
C ARG A 81 9.59 20.59 -3.22
N PRO A 82 9.21 21.73 -2.63
CA PRO A 82 7.91 22.35 -2.90
C PRO A 82 7.66 22.53 -4.40
N GLY A 83 6.43 22.22 -4.85
CA GLY A 83 6.03 22.37 -6.25
C GLY A 83 6.39 21.19 -7.18
N TYR A 84 7.05 20.14 -6.67
CA TYR A 84 7.31 18.93 -7.46
C TYR A 84 6.04 18.08 -7.58
N ILE A 85 5.74 17.64 -8.80
CA ILE A 85 4.73 16.62 -9.10
C ILE A 85 5.46 15.32 -9.40
N ILE A 86 5.11 14.27 -8.67
CA ILE A 86 5.64 12.93 -8.90
C ILE A 86 4.54 12.11 -9.54
N ASN A 87 4.79 11.68 -10.78
CA ASN A 87 3.92 10.75 -11.48
C ASN A 87 4.38 9.32 -11.13
N ALA A 88 3.49 8.52 -10.58
CA ALA A 88 3.73 7.12 -10.29
C ALA A 88 2.56 6.28 -10.79
N VAL A 89 2.87 5.22 -11.52
CA VAL A 89 1.92 4.17 -11.87
C VAL A 89 2.16 3.03 -10.89
N PHE A 90 1.12 2.65 -10.15
CA PHE A 90 1.23 1.64 -9.11
C PHE A 90 -0.01 0.77 -9.03
N GLU A 91 0.15 -0.42 -8.47
CA GLU A 91 -0.94 -1.34 -8.15
C GLU A 91 -0.86 -1.69 -6.65
N LEU A 92 -2.01 -1.68 -5.98
CA LEU A 92 -2.14 -2.10 -4.58
C LEU A 92 -2.99 -3.36 -4.49
N SER A 93 -2.42 -4.41 -3.90
CA SER A 93 -3.06 -5.72 -3.85
C SER A 93 -2.90 -6.40 -2.50
N VAL A 94 -3.91 -7.16 -2.10
CA VAL A 94 -3.92 -8.02 -0.91
C VAL A 94 -3.79 -9.47 -1.35
N PHE A 95 -2.86 -10.22 -0.77
CA PHE A 95 -2.76 -11.65 -1.04
C PHE A 95 -3.84 -12.44 -0.30
N ASN A 96 -4.61 -13.19 -1.07
CA ASN A 96 -5.51 -14.21 -0.56
C ASN A 96 -4.73 -15.53 -0.39
N HIS A 97 -4.38 -15.84 0.86
CA HIS A 97 -3.68 -17.09 1.22
C HIS A 97 -4.51 -18.37 1.00
N SER A 98 -5.84 -18.30 1.00
CA SER A 98 -6.67 -19.51 0.78
C SER A 98 -6.77 -19.89 -0.69
N LYS A 99 -6.77 -18.89 -1.58
CA LYS A 99 -6.84 -19.09 -3.04
C LYS A 99 -5.47 -19.02 -3.73
N GLY A 100 -4.45 -18.52 -3.04
CA GLY A 100 -3.13 -18.26 -3.63
C GLY A 100 -3.14 -17.16 -4.69
N THR A 101 -4.09 -16.22 -4.63
CA THR A 101 -4.26 -15.15 -5.62
C THR A 101 -4.18 -13.76 -4.99
N TYR A 102 -3.91 -12.74 -5.79
CA TYR A 102 -3.97 -11.34 -5.37
C TYR A 102 -5.35 -10.74 -5.61
N TRP A 103 -5.83 -9.96 -4.64
CA TRP A 103 -7.08 -9.21 -4.68
C TRP A 103 -6.79 -7.71 -4.64
N GLY A 104 -7.12 -7.01 -5.71
CA GLY A 104 -6.86 -5.60 -5.94
C GLY A 104 -6.49 -5.41 -7.42
N VAL A 105 -7.19 -4.50 -8.12
CA VAL A 105 -6.85 -4.06 -9.47
C VAL A 105 -7.41 -2.64 -9.66
N GLU A 106 -6.52 -1.74 -10.12
CA GLU A 106 -6.63 -0.29 -10.36
C GLU A 106 -6.79 0.64 -9.14
#